data_AF-A0A655AKT2-F1
#
_entry.id   AF-A0A655AKT2-F1
#
_cell.length_a   1.000
_cell.length_b   1.000
_cell.length_c   1.000
_cell.angle_alpha   90.00
_cell.angle_beta   90.00
_cell.angle_gamma   90.00
#
_symmetry.space_group_name_H-M   'P 1'
#
loop_
_entity.id
_entity.type
_entity.pdbx_description
1 polymer ?
#
loop_
_entity_poly.entity_id
_entity_poly.type
_entity_poly.pdbx_seq_one_letter_code
_entity_poly.pdbx_strand_id
1 'polypeptide(L)'
;MGIPGPGGLQFAGRVGTGLSERELANLKEMLAPLHTDESPFDVPLPARDAKGITYVKPALVAEVRYSEWTPEGRLRQSSWRGLRPDKKPSEVVRE
;
A
#
# COMPACT_ATOMS: atom_id res chain seq x y z
N MET A 1 1.91 0.55 -1.84
CA MET A 1 0.57 0.01 -1.51
C MET A 1 0.17 -0.98 -2.58
N GLY A 2 -0.77 -1.87 -2.30
CA GLY A 2 -1.32 -2.76 -3.30
C GLY A 2 -2.74 -3.20 -3.02
N ILE A 3 -3.35 -3.83 -4.02
CA ILE A 3 -4.71 -4.38 -3.97
C ILE A 3 -4.59 -5.91 -4.05
N PRO A 4 -5.27 -6.68 -3.19
CA PRO A 4 -5.30 -8.13 -3.30
C PRO A 4 -5.88 -8.58 -4.63
N GLY A 5 -5.26 -9.58 -5.22
CA GLY A 5 -5.67 -10.25 -6.45
C GLY A 5 -5.44 -11.77 -6.36
N PRO A 6 -5.75 -12.51 -7.43
CA PRO A 6 -5.69 -13.98 -7.42
C PRO A 6 -4.31 -14.57 -7.15
N GLY A 7 -3.24 -13.84 -7.47
CA GLY A 7 -1.84 -14.25 -7.25
C GLY A 7 -1.23 -13.78 -5.93
N GLY A 8 -1.95 -12.94 -5.17
CA GLY A 8 -1.44 -12.15 -4.05
C GLY A 8 -1.60 -10.62 -4.27
N LEU A 9 -0.65 -9.78 -3.85
CA LEU A 9 -0.80 -8.33 -3.85
C LEU A 9 -0.37 -7.70 -5.19
N GLN A 10 -1.27 -6.95 -5.83
CA GLN A 10 -0.97 -6.17 -7.03
C GLN A 10 -0.52 -4.76 -6.64
N PHE A 11 0.65 -4.33 -7.12
CA PHE A 11 1.18 -3.00 -6.79
C PHE A 11 0.35 -1.89 -7.42
N ALA A 12 -0.31 -1.09 -6.58
CA ALA A 12 -1.18 0.00 -7.02
C ALA A 12 -0.51 1.39 -6.92
N GLY A 13 0.71 1.48 -6.37
CA GLY A 13 1.47 2.73 -6.33
C GLY A 13 2.02 3.11 -4.96
N ARG A 14 2.37 4.40 -4.80
CA ARG A 14 2.90 4.99 -3.57
C ARG A 14 2.02 6.15 -3.15
N VAL A 15 1.83 6.30 -1.85
CA VAL A 15 1.13 7.45 -1.25
C VAL A 15 2.15 8.19 -0.41
N GLY A 16 2.37 9.46 -0.73
CA GLY A 16 3.35 10.31 -0.03
C GLY A 16 2.78 11.62 0.47
N THR A 17 1.48 11.88 0.24
CA THR A 17 0.80 13.12 0.63
C THR A 17 -0.41 12.81 1.50
N GLY A 18 -0.86 13.80 2.27
CA GLY A 18 -2.02 13.67 3.15
C GLY A 18 -1.74 12.95 4.47
N LEU A 19 -0.49 12.62 4.78
CA LEU A 19 -0.09 12.09 6.09
C LEU A 19 0.40 13.23 6.99
N SER A 20 -0.14 13.33 8.20
CA SER A 20 0.46 14.12 9.27
C SER A 20 1.69 13.43 9.86
N GLU A 21 2.53 14.17 10.58
CA GLU A 21 3.69 13.60 11.30
C GLU A 21 3.27 12.53 12.31
N ARG A 22 2.15 12.76 13.01
CA ARG A 22 1.57 11.78 13.94
C ARG A 22 1.15 10.49 13.24
N GLU A 23 0.51 10.59 12.08
CA GLU A 23 0.13 9.40 11.31
C GLU A 23 1.36 8.65 10.77
N LEU A 24 2.38 9.37 10.33
CA LEU A 24 3.65 8.77 9.92
C LEU A 24 4.32 8.00 11.06
N ALA A 25 4.36 8.58 12.27
CA ALA A 25 4.90 7.92 13.46
C ALA A 25 4.10 6.65 13.80
N ASN A 26 2.77 6.77 13.88
CA ASN A 26 1.89 5.64 14.18
C ASN A 26 2.03 4.51 13.14
N LEU A 27 2.08 4.85 11.86
CA LEU A 27 2.26 3.85 10.79
C LEU A 27 3.61 3.15 10.91
N LYS A 28 4.69 3.86 11.24
CA LYS A 28 6.00 3.24 11.44
C LYS A 28 5.96 2.22 12.56
N GLU A 29 5.34 2.55 13.69
CA GLU A 29 5.20 1.63 14.83
C GLU A 29 4.35 0.41 14.47
N MET A 30 3.23 0.60 13.79
CA MET A 30 2.34 -0.50 13.38
C MET A 30 2.96 -1.41 12.31
N LEU A 31 3.79 -0.87 11.42
CA LEU A 31 4.43 -1.62 10.34
C LEU A 31 5.72 -2.32 10.78
N ALA A 32 6.43 -1.81 11.79
CA ALA A 32 7.67 -2.40 12.29
C ALA A 32 7.57 -3.92 12.58
N PRO A 33 6.55 -4.43 13.32
CA PRO A 33 6.44 -5.87 13.58
C PRO A 33 6.01 -6.69 12.35
N LEU A 34 5.57 -6.03 11.27
CA LEU A 34 5.15 -6.66 10.03
C LEU A 34 6.28 -6.78 9.01
N HIS A 35 7.50 -6.36 9.34
CA HIS A 35 8.67 -6.47 8.48
C HIS A 35 8.83 -7.89 7.90
N THR A 36 9.19 -7.97 6.63
CA THR A 36 9.53 -9.22 5.96
C THR A 36 10.58 -8.97 4.89
N ASP A 37 11.42 -9.97 4.63
CA ASP A 37 12.41 -9.93 3.56
C ASP A 37 11.79 -10.33 2.20
N GLU A 38 10.62 -10.97 2.22
CA GLU A 38 9.92 -11.43 1.03
C GLU A 38 8.98 -10.35 0.49
N SER A 39 8.98 -10.17 -0.83
CA SER A 39 8.02 -9.27 -1.48
C SER A 39 6.60 -9.83 -1.32
N PRO A 40 5.65 -9.04 -0.79
CA PRO A 40 4.24 -9.44 -0.75
C PRO A 40 3.55 -9.30 -2.11
N PHE A 41 4.23 -8.73 -3.11
CA PHE A 41 3.68 -8.48 -4.45
C PHE A 41 3.91 -9.64 -5.41
N ASP A 42 2.90 -9.94 -6.21
CA ASP A 42 2.88 -11.06 -7.17
C ASP A 42 3.89 -10.87 -8.30
N VAL A 43 4.07 -9.61 -8.68
CA VAL A 43 4.99 -9.19 -9.72
C VAL A 43 6.08 -8.37 -9.04
N PRO A 44 7.37 -8.66 -9.33
CA PRO A 44 8.47 -7.84 -8.85
C PRO A 44 8.26 -6.37 -9.19
N LEU A 45 8.50 -5.51 -8.20
CA LEU A 45 8.41 -4.07 -8.41
C LEU A 45 9.46 -3.62 -9.46
N PRO A 46 9.13 -2.62 -10.31
CA PRO A 46 10.14 -2.01 -11.16
C PRO A 46 11.32 -1.50 -10.34
N ALA A 47 12.54 -1.55 -10.90
CA ALA A 47 13.76 -1.18 -10.16
C ALA A 47 13.69 0.20 -9.48
N ARG A 48 13.02 1.19 -10.09
CA ARG A 48 12.83 2.52 -9.50
C ARG A 48 11.98 2.48 -8.22
N ASP A 49 11.02 1.58 -8.17
CA ASP A 49 10.03 1.46 -7.10
C ASP A 49 10.54 0.50 -6.01
N ALA A 50 11.47 -0.42 -6.34
CA ALA A 50 12.12 -1.37 -5.43
C ALA A 50 13.29 -0.78 -4.64
N LYS A 51 13.86 0.37 -5.06
CA LYS A 51 15.05 0.93 -4.42
C LYS A 51 14.71 1.53 -3.05
N GLY A 52 15.37 1.04 -2.00
CA GLY A 52 15.28 1.61 -0.64
C GLY A 52 13.92 1.42 0.03
N ILE A 53 13.18 0.37 -0.35
CA ILE A 53 11.92 0.04 0.29
C ILE A 53 12.10 -1.03 1.35
N THR A 54 11.15 -1.06 2.28
CA THR A 54 10.98 -2.11 3.26
C THR A 54 9.70 -2.86 2.94
N TYR A 55 9.77 -4.18 2.82
CA TYR A 55 8.58 -5.00 2.65
C TYR A 55 7.95 -5.30 4.01
N VAL A 56 6.62 -5.40 3.99
CA VAL A 56 5.80 -5.70 5.16
C VAL A 56 4.71 -6.69 4.77
N LYS A 57 4.30 -7.53 5.72
CA LYS A 57 3.15 -8.43 5.54
C LYS A 57 1.88 -7.62 5.27
N PRO A 58 1.01 -8.04 4.33
CA PRO A 58 -0.19 -7.31 3.93
C PRO A 58 -1.32 -7.48 4.95
N ALA A 59 -1.15 -6.90 6.15
CA ALA A 59 -2.08 -7.05 7.27
C ALA A 59 -2.91 -5.80 7.58
N LEU A 60 -2.51 -4.63 7.08
CA LEU A 60 -3.20 -3.36 7.34
C LEU A 60 -3.94 -2.87 6.10
N VAL A 61 -5.14 -2.31 6.31
CA VAL A 61 -5.94 -1.65 5.27
C VAL A 61 -5.95 -0.15 5.52
N ALA A 62 -5.86 0.62 4.44
CA ALA A 62 -5.92 2.07 4.48
C ALA A 62 -6.83 2.60 3.37
N GLU A 63 -7.42 3.75 3.63
CA GLU A 63 -8.17 4.53 2.66
C GLU A 63 -7.26 5.58 2.03
N VAL A 64 -7.41 5.75 0.72
CA VAL A 64 -6.74 6.78 -0.06
C VAL A 64 -7.73 7.46 -0.98
N ARG A 65 -7.50 8.74 -1.30
CA ARG A 65 -8.13 9.38 -2.46
C ARG A 65 -7.14 9.47 -3.60
N TYR A 66 -7.60 9.26 -4.81
CA TYR A 66 -6.79 9.34 -6.04
C TYR A 66 -7.59 10.06 -7.13
N SER A 67 -6.92 10.49 -8.19
CA SER A 67 -7.60 11.16 -9.32
C SER A 67 -8.04 10.18 -10.41
N GLU A 68 -7.19 9.20 -10.74
CA GLU A 68 -7.48 8.22 -11.77
C GLU A 68 -6.69 6.92 -11.59
N TRP A 69 -7.18 5.87 -12.27
CA TRP A 69 -6.43 4.64 -12.56
C TRP A 69 -5.68 4.80 -13.88
N THR A 70 -4.39 4.50 -13.89
CA THR A 70 -3.62 4.44 -15.15
C THR A 70 -3.92 3.13 -15.89
N PRO A 71 -3.65 3.05 -17.22
CA PRO A 71 -3.80 1.80 -17.98
C PRO A 71 -2.98 0.64 -17.41
N GLU A 72 -1.87 0.94 -16.74
CA GLU A 72 -0.99 -0.04 -16.07
C GLU A 72 -1.49 -0.46 -14.69
N GLY A 73 -2.70 -0.05 -14.29
CA GLY A 73 -3.31 -0.43 -13.01
C GLY A 73 -2.70 0.28 -11.81
N ARG A 74 -2.24 1.52 -11.96
CA ARG A 74 -1.70 2.33 -10.85
C ARG A 74 -2.62 3.49 -10.48
N LEU A 75 -2.58 3.90 -9.23
CA LEU A 75 -3.25 5.11 -8.75
C LEU A 75 -2.41 6.35 -9.08
N ARG A 76 -3.04 7.36 -9.67
CA ARG A 76 -2.43 8.67 -9.89
C ARG A 76 -2.89 9.68 -8.85
N GLN A 77 -1.96 10.55 -8.43
CA GLN A 77 -2.19 11.62 -7.44
C GLN A 77 -2.88 11.11 -6.15
N SER A 78 -2.45 9.94 -5.67
CA SER A 78 -3.00 9.34 -4.47
C SER A 78 -2.58 10.08 -3.20
N SER A 79 -3.53 10.29 -2.29
CA SER A 79 -3.38 10.96 -0.99
C SER A 79 -3.99 10.12 0.12
N TRP A 80 -3.31 10.08 1.26
CA TRP A 80 -3.73 9.32 2.43
C TRP A 80 -5.03 9.87 3.03
N ARG A 81 -5.89 8.99 3.53
CA ARG A 81 -7.11 9.35 4.28
C ARG A 81 -7.18 8.74 5.68
N GLY A 82 -6.55 7.59 5.89
CA GLY A 82 -6.51 6.96 7.20
C GLY A 82 -6.41 5.45 7.13
N LEU A 83 -6.13 4.82 8.26
CA LEU A 83 -6.25 3.38 8.42
C LEU A 83 -7.73 2.97 8.51
N ARG A 84 -8.04 1.77 8.05
CA ARG A 84 -9.37 1.16 8.09
C ARG A 84 -9.31 -0.13 8.91
N PRO A 85 -9.21 -0.03 10.25
CA PRO A 85 -9.17 -1.22 11.12
C PRO A 85 -10.50 -2.01 11.09
N ASP A 86 -11.56 -1.39 10.56
CA ASP A 86 -12.85 -2.01 10.28
C ASP A 86 -12.84 -2.93 9.06
N LYS A 87 -11.75 -2.96 8.27
CA LYS A 87 -11.63 -3.72 7.03
C LYS A 87 -10.51 -4.74 7.09
N LYS A 88 -10.77 -5.94 6.57
CA LYS A 88 -9.76 -6.97 6.33
C LYS A 88 -9.09 -6.77 4.97
N PRO A 89 -7.80 -7.16 4.82
CA PRO A 89 -7.12 -7.11 3.52
C PRO A 89 -7.91 -7.77 2.39
N SER A 90 -8.59 -8.90 2.65
CA SER A 90 -9.41 -9.61 1.66
C SER A 90 -10.65 -8.86 1.18
N GLU A 91 -11.07 -7.79 1.87
CA GLU A 91 -12.21 -6.94 1.47
C GLU A 91 -11.81 -5.81 0.53
N VAL A 92 -10.50 -5.60 0.32
CA VAL A 92 -10.01 -4.54 -0.56
C VAL A 92 -10.19 -4.99 -2.00
N VAL A 93 -11.00 -4.25 -2.75
CA VAL A 93 -11.22 -4.46 -4.18
C VAL A 93 -10.85 -3.19 -4.95
N ARG A 94 -10.58 -3.37 -6.24
CA ARG A 94 -10.59 -2.25 -7.18
C ARG A 94 -12.05 -1.88 -7.45
N GLU A 95 -12.43 -0.64 -7.14
CA GLU A 95 -13.74 -0.07 -7.53
C GLU A 95 -13.92 -0.04 -9.06
#